data_AF-A0A7L9C4D7-F1
#
_entry.id   AF-A0A7L9C4D7-F1
#
_cell.length_a   1.000
_cell.length_b   1.000
_cell.length_c   1.000
_cell.angle_alpha   90.00
_cell.angle_beta   90.00
_cell.angle_gamma   90.00
#
_symmetry.space_group_name_H-M   'P 1'
#
loop_
_entity.id
_entity.type
_entity.pdbx_description
1 polymer ?
#
loop_
_entity_poly.entity_id
_entity_poly.type
_entity_poly.pdbx_seq_one_letter_code
_entity_poly.pdbx_strand_id
1 'polypeptide(L)'
;MNLLRPVDYYRGNPEALLAERRRKLTTARQLRKQENITLCQHPLPSPAEDSTRWAGKAILYSRRRLSRFDRDFLLFAMYSSVELRNRFRQLPRDLRDGNQDFSIRVWRALSWLERAESLDSGDVDGQFIFCWIGMNALYGRQSSAHRPWGDRESLGTFLSQVWRLDSHGLLHKLLGKRQGSVLNLIDNKYLNSRFWDGETAPAIRQVKQEVKSAILGYQKTNWLPILRLLFERLYVLRNQVFHGASTKGSRLNRRTLQISAAILMDLLQTFLQITIDAGVTEDWGNVTFPPRED
;
A
#
# COMPACT_ATOMS: atom_id res chain seq x y z
N MET A 1 -13.83 10.87 -21.56
CA MET A 1 -14.34 9.77 -20.72
C MET A 1 -15.74 10.10 -20.21
N ASN A 2 -16.71 9.20 -20.43
CA ASN A 2 -18.05 9.28 -19.85
C ASN A 2 -17.99 8.78 -18.41
N LEU A 3 -17.88 9.69 -17.43
CA LEU A 3 -17.95 9.33 -16.02
C LEU A 3 -19.41 9.46 -15.55
N LEU A 4 -19.88 8.52 -14.73
CA LEU A 4 -21.16 8.62 -14.00
C LEU A 4 -21.00 9.59 -12.81
N ARG A 5 -22.09 10.16 -12.27
CA ARG A 5 -21.96 10.95 -11.03
C ARG A 5 -21.80 9.98 -9.85
N PRO A 6 -21.08 10.37 -8.77
CA PRO A 6 -21.02 9.56 -7.55
C PRO A 6 -22.38 9.20 -6.92
N VAL A 7 -23.42 10.01 -7.17
CA VAL A 7 -24.81 9.74 -6.71
C VAL A 7 -25.59 8.83 -7.66
N ASP A 8 -25.19 8.73 -8.94
CA ASP A 8 -25.91 7.97 -9.98
C ASP A 8 -25.59 6.47 -9.93
N TYR A 9 -24.59 6.04 -9.14
CA TYR A 9 -24.40 4.61 -8.84
C TYR A 9 -25.64 3.98 -8.18
N TYR A 10 -26.58 4.81 -7.70
CA TYR A 10 -27.69 4.39 -6.85
C TYR A 10 -29.09 4.62 -7.44
N ARG A 11 -29.27 5.25 -8.63
CA ARG A 11 -30.61 5.54 -9.20
C ARG A 11 -30.67 5.59 -10.74
N GLY A 12 -31.52 4.76 -11.35
CA GLY A 12 -32.06 4.95 -12.73
C GLY A 12 -31.23 4.45 -13.92
N ASN A 13 -31.73 4.70 -15.15
CA ASN A 13 -31.08 4.30 -16.42
C ASN A 13 -29.83 5.18 -16.70
N PRO A 14 -28.62 4.59 -16.73
CA PRO A 14 -27.35 5.33 -16.85
C PRO A 14 -27.19 6.16 -18.14
N GLU A 15 -27.75 5.73 -19.27
CA GLU A 15 -27.49 6.37 -20.57
C GLU A 15 -28.24 7.70 -20.75
N ALA A 16 -29.51 7.74 -20.33
CA ALA A 16 -30.33 8.96 -20.36
C ALA A 16 -29.75 10.05 -19.43
N LEU A 17 -29.28 9.64 -18.24
CA LEU A 17 -28.64 10.53 -17.27
C LEU A 17 -27.30 11.08 -17.75
N LEU A 18 -26.52 10.28 -18.50
CA LEU A 18 -25.28 10.74 -19.14
C LEU A 18 -25.54 11.81 -20.21
N ALA A 19 -26.61 11.69 -21.00
CA ALA A 19 -26.97 12.65 -22.04
C ALA A 19 -27.41 14.00 -21.44
N GLU A 20 -28.25 13.98 -20.42
CA GLU A 20 -28.69 15.20 -19.69
C GLU A 20 -27.50 15.90 -19.02
N ARG A 21 -26.57 15.12 -18.43
CA ARG A 21 -25.36 15.64 -17.79
C ARG A 21 -24.43 16.33 -18.77
N ARG A 22 -24.23 15.81 -19.98
CA ARG A 22 -23.39 16.44 -21.00
C ARG A 22 -23.86 17.86 -21.31
N ARG A 23 -25.18 18.07 -21.38
CA ARG A 23 -25.78 19.40 -21.58
C ARG A 23 -25.45 20.32 -20.39
N LYS A 24 -25.72 19.89 -19.16
CA LYS A 24 -25.48 20.66 -17.93
C LYS A 24 -23.99 21.00 -17.70
N LEU A 25 -23.08 20.08 -17.99
CA LEU A 25 -21.63 20.29 -17.82
C LEU A 25 -21.07 21.31 -18.82
N THR A 26 -21.56 21.32 -20.06
CA THR A 26 -21.13 22.31 -21.05
C THR A 26 -21.53 23.71 -20.61
N THR A 27 -22.77 23.89 -20.15
CA THR A 27 -23.27 25.16 -19.61
C THR A 27 -22.49 25.61 -18.37
N ALA A 28 -22.26 24.71 -17.40
CA ALA A 28 -21.51 25.04 -16.19
C ALA A 28 -20.03 25.37 -16.45
N ARG A 29 -19.41 24.75 -17.48
CA ARG A 29 -18.03 25.08 -17.89
C ARG A 29 -17.92 26.46 -18.51
N GLN A 30 -18.93 26.89 -19.27
CA GLN A 30 -18.98 28.24 -19.81
C GLN A 30 -19.10 29.27 -18.68
N LEU A 31 -20.06 29.06 -17.76
CA LEU A 31 -20.24 29.90 -16.57
C LEU A 31 -18.97 30.01 -15.70
N ARG A 32 -18.33 28.88 -15.36
CA ARG A 32 -17.09 28.89 -14.57
C ARG A 32 -15.92 29.53 -15.29
N LYS A 33 -15.86 29.43 -16.62
CA LYS A 33 -14.84 30.12 -17.40
C LYS A 33 -15.04 31.64 -17.32
N GLN A 34 -16.30 32.09 -17.35
CA GLN A 34 -16.65 33.50 -17.09
C GLN A 34 -16.27 33.91 -15.65
N GLU A 35 -16.70 33.15 -14.64
CA GLU A 35 -16.43 33.44 -13.22
C GLU A 35 -14.94 33.43 -12.87
N ASN A 36 -14.17 32.47 -13.39
CA ASN A 36 -12.71 32.43 -13.14
C ASN A 36 -11.97 33.60 -13.78
N ILE A 37 -12.44 34.10 -14.93
CA ILE A 37 -11.88 35.33 -15.52
C ILE A 37 -12.14 36.51 -14.58
N THR A 38 -13.30 36.56 -13.91
CA THR A 38 -13.64 37.57 -12.91
C THR A 38 -12.84 37.42 -11.60
N LEU A 39 -12.60 36.19 -11.14
CA LEU A 39 -11.87 35.90 -9.90
C LEU A 39 -10.37 36.19 -10.00
N CYS A 40 -9.75 36.00 -11.17
CA CYS A 40 -8.34 36.33 -11.39
C CYS A 40 -8.02 37.84 -11.29
N GLN A 41 -9.03 38.71 -11.17
CA GLN A 41 -8.89 40.16 -11.08
C GLN A 41 -9.01 40.71 -9.65
N HIS A 42 -9.24 39.85 -8.64
CA HIS A 42 -9.33 40.25 -7.23
C HIS A 42 -8.07 39.86 -6.44
N PRO A 43 -7.38 40.79 -5.76
CA PRO A 43 -6.27 40.46 -4.86
C PRO A 43 -6.77 39.84 -3.53
N LEU A 44 -6.01 38.88 -3.01
CA LEU A 44 -6.34 38.06 -1.83
C LEU A 44 -6.15 38.82 -0.50
N PRO A 45 -7.02 38.60 0.50
CA PRO A 45 -6.81 39.08 1.87
C PRO A 45 -5.87 38.17 2.68
N SER A 46 -5.16 38.79 3.64
CA SER A 46 -4.19 38.14 4.55
C SER A 46 -4.87 37.28 5.62
N PRO A 47 -4.27 36.15 6.06
CA PRO A 47 -4.91 35.20 6.96
C PRO A 47 -4.63 35.48 8.44
N ALA A 48 -5.70 35.48 9.26
CA ALA A 48 -5.62 35.28 10.70
C ALA A 48 -6.73 34.33 11.18
N GLU A 49 -6.29 33.36 12.00
CA GLU A 49 -6.95 32.68 13.12
C GLU A 49 -8.16 31.76 12.90
N ASP A 50 -8.00 30.50 13.31
CA ASP A 50 -8.76 29.76 14.35
C ASP A 50 -8.75 28.24 14.05
N SER A 51 -8.11 27.37 14.83
CA SER A 51 -8.34 26.89 16.21
C SER A 51 -8.93 25.45 16.25
N THR A 52 -8.06 24.54 16.70
CA THR A 52 -8.27 23.40 17.63
C THR A 52 -9.62 22.67 17.76
N ARG A 53 -9.57 21.34 17.59
CA ARG A 53 -10.03 20.24 18.50
C ARG A 53 -9.97 18.91 17.73
N TRP A 54 -9.53 17.77 18.27
CA TRP A 54 -10.29 16.84 19.13
C TRP A 54 -9.39 15.66 19.58
N ALA A 55 -9.64 15.12 20.78
CA ALA A 55 -8.92 13.97 21.38
C ALA A 55 -9.88 12.94 22.01
N GLY A 56 -9.46 11.66 22.02
CA GLY A 56 -9.94 10.51 22.83
C GLY A 56 -11.11 9.68 22.24
N LYS A 57 -11.25 8.35 22.39
CA LYS A 57 -10.74 7.36 23.37
C LYS A 57 -10.84 5.91 22.80
N ALA A 58 -10.23 4.97 23.54
CA ALA A 58 -9.95 3.54 23.29
C ALA A 58 -11.13 2.54 23.39
N ILE A 59 -10.88 1.24 23.12
CA ILE A 59 -11.32 0.05 23.92
C ILE A 59 -10.59 -1.25 23.48
N LEU A 60 -10.30 -2.11 24.47
CA LEU A 60 -9.64 -3.43 24.45
C LEU A 60 -10.49 -4.55 23.81
N TYR A 61 -9.86 -5.62 23.29
CA TYR A 61 -10.42 -6.98 23.33
C TYR A 61 -9.37 -8.11 23.49
N SER A 62 -9.79 -9.14 24.22
CA SER A 62 -9.04 -10.24 24.84
C SER A 62 -8.76 -11.46 23.96
N ARG A 63 -7.67 -12.18 24.29
CA ARG A 63 -7.15 -13.41 23.65
C ARG A 63 -7.93 -14.69 24.02
N ARG A 64 -8.05 -15.63 23.08
CA ARG A 64 -8.40 -17.06 23.32
C ARG A 64 -7.28 -17.98 22.81
N ARG A 65 -7.02 -19.07 23.54
CA ARG A 65 -6.02 -20.12 23.22
C ARG A 65 -6.58 -21.14 22.24
N LEU A 66 -5.72 -21.62 21.33
CA LEU A 66 -5.99 -22.68 20.35
C LEU A 66 -5.12 -23.93 20.61
N SER A 67 -5.43 -25.01 19.91
CA SER A 67 -5.14 -26.42 20.25
C SER A 67 -3.74 -26.91 19.82
N ARG A 68 -3.46 -28.21 20.02
CA ARG A 68 -2.14 -28.82 19.76
C ARG A 68 -1.87 -29.13 18.28
N PHE A 69 -2.90 -29.22 17.43
CA PHE A 69 -2.73 -29.33 15.96
C PHE A 69 -2.30 -27.99 15.34
N ASP A 70 -2.60 -26.88 16.02
CA ASP A 70 -2.14 -25.55 15.63
C ASP A 70 -0.63 -25.37 15.84
N ARG A 71 0.04 -26.19 16.66
CA ARG A 71 1.45 -25.96 17.03
C ARG A 71 2.47 -26.14 15.92
N ASP A 72 2.26 -27.06 14.99
CA ASP A 72 3.15 -27.22 13.83
C ASP A 72 2.76 -26.26 12.68
N PHE A 73 1.52 -25.77 12.68
CA PHE A 73 1.03 -24.68 11.81
C PHE A 73 1.49 -23.28 12.29
N LEU A 74 1.75 -23.13 13.60
CA LEU A 74 2.29 -21.93 14.25
C LEU A 74 3.73 -21.58 13.84
N LEU A 75 4.46 -22.48 13.16
CA LEU A 75 5.75 -22.15 12.53
C LEU A 75 5.61 -21.22 11.30
N PHE A 76 4.38 -21.02 10.81
CA PHE A 76 4.01 -19.96 9.86
C PHE A 76 2.98 -19.01 10.49
N ALA A 77 3.07 -18.75 11.79
CA ALA A 77 2.40 -17.60 12.38
C ALA A 77 3.14 -16.34 11.93
N MET A 78 2.42 -15.46 11.24
CA MET A 78 2.93 -14.13 10.95
C MET A 78 3.14 -13.41 12.27
N TYR A 79 4.37 -12.96 12.55
CA TYR A 79 4.65 -12.26 13.80
C TYR A 79 3.87 -10.94 13.85
N SER A 80 3.22 -10.69 14.98
CA SER A 80 2.64 -9.39 15.31
C SER A 80 3.72 -8.30 15.44
N SER A 81 3.31 -7.03 15.36
CA SER A 81 4.20 -5.89 15.63
C SER A 81 4.93 -6.01 16.97
N VAL A 82 4.26 -6.53 18.00
CA VAL A 82 4.83 -6.73 19.35
C VAL A 82 5.92 -7.80 19.34
N GLU A 83 5.69 -8.92 18.68
CA GLU A 83 6.67 -10.00 18.57
C GLU A 83 7.90 -9.56 17.75
N LEU A 84 7.68 -8.92 16.61
CA LEU A 84 8.76 -8.36 15.79
C LEU A 84 9.56 -7.31 16.55
N ARG A 85 8.89 -6.43 17.30
CA ARG A 85 9.56 -5.43 18.14
C ARG A 85 10.41 -6.06 19.24
N ASN A 86 9.96 -7.14 19.85
CA ASN A 86 10.74 -7.86 20.85
C ASN A 86 11.97 -8.52 20.22
N ARG A 87 11.83 -9.16 19.05
CA ARG A 87 12.96 -9.72 18.29
C ARG A 87 13.97 -8.63 17.92
N PHE A 88 13.51 -7.50 17.41
CA PHE A 88 14.37 -6.37 17.05
C PHE A 88 15.12 -5.81 18.26
N ARG A 89 14.49 -5.75 19.44
CA ARG A 89 15.15 -5.35 20.70
C ARG A 89 16.20 -6.35 21.19
N GLN A 90 16.09 -7.62 20.80
CA GLN A 90 17.04 -8.69 21.16
C GLN A 90 18.29 -8.69 20.29
N LEU A 91 18.31 -7.96 19.16
CA LEU A 91 19.54 -7.78 18.39
C LEU A 91 20.63 -7.11 19.27
N PRO A 92 21.91 -7.53 19.13
CA PRO A 92 23.02 -6.88 19.82
C PRO A 92 23.00 -5.36 19.57
N ARG A 93 23.10 -4.57 20.65
CA ARG A 93 22.92 -3.10 20.58
C ARG A 93 23.98 -2.44 19.70
N ASP A 94 25.20 -2.93 19.76
CA ASP A 94 26.32 -2.50 18.92
C ASP A 94 26.02 -2.70 17.42
N LEU A 95 25.44 -3.84 17.03
CA LEU A 95 25.05 -4.08 15.64
C LEU A 95 23.84 -3.25 15.23
N ARG A 96 22.80 -3.23 16.08
CA ARG A 96 21.56 -2.51 15.80
C ARG A 96 21.80 -1.01 15.72
N ASP A 97 22.38 -0.43 16.77
CA ASP A 97 22.60 1.01 16.88
C ASP A 97 23.85 1.45 16.09
N GLY A 98 24.73 0.52 15.69
CA GLY A 98 25.81 0.77 14.74
C GLY A 98 25.35 1.00 13.29
N ASN A 99 24.18 0.48 12.90
CA ASN A 99 23.53 0.75 11.62
C ASN A 99 22.26 1.57 11.83
N GLN A 100 22.42 2.90 11.94
CA GLN A 100 21.32 3.82 12.23
C GLN A 100 20.24 3.83 11.14
N ASP A 101 20.62 3.74 9.86
CA ASP A 101 19.66 3.68 8.76
C ASP A 101 18.76 2.46 8.86
N PHE A 102 19.34 1.28 9.08
CA PHE A 102 18.59 0.05 9.35
C PHE A 102 17.65 0.23 10.55
N SER A 103 18.17 0.74 11.66
CA SER A 103 17.41 0.88 12.90
C SER A 103 16.22 1.82 12.77
N ILE A 104 16.41 2.97 12.12
CA ILE A 104 15.34 3.95 11.89
C ILE A 104 14.25 3.35 11.01
N ARG A 105 14.62 2.61 9.95
CA ARG A 105 13.65 1.93 9.05
C ARG A 105 12.78 0.95 9.83
N VAL A 106 13.41 0.07 10.60
CA VAL A 106 12.70 -0.98 11.36
C VAL A 106 11.81 -0.36 12.44
N TRP A 107 12.31 0.62 13.20
CA TRP A 107 11.50 1.32 14.21
C TRP A 107 10.26 1.99 13.62
N ARG A 108 10.41 2.72 12.50
CA ARG A 108 9.31 3.38 11.81
C ARG A 108 8.32 2.36 11.24
N ALA A 109 8.81 1.31 10.58
CA ALA A 109 7.94 0.30 10.01
C ALA A 109 7.13 -0.45 11.09
N LEU A 110 7.74 -0.77 12.24
CA LEU A 110 7.07 -1.38 13.38
C LEU A 110 6.00 -0.48 13.99
N SER A 111 6.20 0.84 14.06
CA SER A 111 5.18 1.74 14.61
C SER A 111 3.95 1.83 13.71
N TRP A 112 4.14 1.84 12.38
CA TRP A 112 3.04 1.81 11.43
C TRP A 112 2.33 0.47 11.35
N LEU A 113 3.06 -0.65 11.49
CA LEU A 113 2.47 -1.97 11.59
C LEU A 113 1.58 -2.08 12.84
N GLU A 114 2.08 -1.65 14.01
CA GLU A 114 1.29 -1.62 15.25
C GLU A 114 0.01 -0.79 15.08
N ARG A 115 0.11 0.36 14.41
CA ARG A 115 -1.07 1.17 14.14
C ARG A 115 -2.07 0.44 13.23
N ALA A 116 -1.60 -0.24 12.20
CA ALA A 116 -2.44 -1.02 11.29
C ALA A 116 -3.15 -2.19 12.01
N GLU A 117 -2.44 -2.88 12.91
CA GLU A 117 -2.99 -3.97 13.75
C GLU A 117 -4.01 -3.49 14.78
N SER A 118 -3.89 -2.23 15.24
CA SER A 118 -4.80 -1.64 16.24
C SER A 118 -6.16 -1.19 15.68
N LEU A 119 -6.35 -1.21 14.36
CA LEU A 119 -7.59 -0.78 13.73
C LEU A 119 -8.69 -1.82 13.86
N ASP A 120 -9.93 -1.33 13.92
CA ASP A 120 -11.11 -2.19 13.81
C ASP A 120 -11.06 -3.00 12.51
N SER A 121 -11.51 -4.24 12.55
CA SER A 121 -11.52 -5.15 11.39
C SER A 121 -12.28 -4.60 10.17
N GLY A 122 -13.17 -3.62 10.37
CA GLY A 122 -13.89 -2.92 9.31
C GLY A 122 -13.12 -1.78 8.63
N ASP A 123 -12.05 -1.25 9.24
CA ASP A 123 -11.28 -0.11 8.70
C ASP A 123 -10.15 -0.54 7.77
N VAL A 124 -10.56 -1.21 6.70
CA VAL A 124 -9.69 -1.75 5.65
C VAL A 124 -8.92 -0.64 4.93
N ASP A 125 -9.56 0.51 4.74
CA ASP A 125 -8.92 1.68 4.11
C ASP A 125 -7.73 2.16 4.96
N GLY A 126 -7.93 2.29 6.28
CA GLY A 126 -6.87 2.62 7.23
C GLY A 126 -5.76 1.55 7.28
N GLN A 127 -6.11 0.27 7.29
CA GLN A 127 -5.14 -0.83 7.30
C GLN A 127 -4.23 -0.78 6.08
N PHE A 128 -4.81 -0.62 4.88
CA PHE A 128 -4.06 -0.50 3.64
C PHE A 128 -3.10 0.70 3.67
N ILE A 129 -3.57 1.86 4.12
CA ILE A 129 -2.78 3.09 4.20
C ILE A 129 -1.61 2.91 5.18
N PHE A 130 -1.86 2.47 6.41
CA PHE A 130 -0.81 2.33 7.42
C PHE A 130 0.20 1.24 7.06
N CYS A 131 -0.23 0.13 6.48
CA CYS A 131 0.70 -0.88 5.96
C CYS A 131 1.58 -0.30 4.85
N TRP A 132 1.02 0.51 3.94
CA TRP A 132 1.81 1.14 2.89
C TRP A 132 2.82 2.15 3.45
N ILE A 133 2.47 2.90 4.50
CA ILE A 133 3.42 3.79 5.17
C ILE A 133 4.54 2.98 5.85
N GLY A 134 4.21 1.86 6.50
CA GLY A 134 5.21 0.94 7.05
C GLY A 134 6.16 0.38 5.98
N MET A 135 5.62 0.03 4.81
CA MET A 135 6.43 -0.35 3.65
C MET A 135 7.35 0.79 3.21
N ASN A 136 6.83 2.02 3.05
CA ASN A 136 7.63 3.19 2.69
C ASN A 136 8.78 3.42 3.66
N ALA A 137 8.57 3.17 4.96
CA ALA A 137 9.63 3.26 5.96
C ALA A 137 10.75 2.23 5.72
N LEU A 138 10.43 1.02 5.23
CA LEU A 138 11.42 0.01 4.90
C LEU A 138 12.19 0.32 3.63
N TYR A 139 11.50 0.65 2.53
CA TYR A 139 12.15 0.75 1.22
C TYR A 139 12.59 2.17 0.83
N GLY A 140 11.97 3.20 1.41
CA GLY A 140 12.18 4.60 1.04
C GLY A 140 13.61 5.04 1.33
N ARG A 141 14.31 5.57 0.33
CA ARG A 141 15.73 5.92 0.43
C ARG A 141 16.03 7.23 -0.30
N GLN A 142 17.16 7.83 0.03
CA GLN A 142 17.66 9.04 -0.62
C GLN A 142 19.08 8.86 -1.16
N SER A 143 19.44 9.69 -2.13
CA SER A 143 20.80 9.79 -2.63
C SER A 143 21.73 10.48 -1.64
N SER A 144 23.04 10.44 -1.90
CA SER A 144 24.05 11.21 -1.15
C SER A 144 23.79 12.72 -1.17
N ALA A 145 23.13 13.22 -2.21
CA ALA A 145 22.68 14.62 -2.33
C ALA A 145 21.37 14.91 -1.58
N HIS A 146 20.95 14.03 -0.66
CA HIS A 146 19.72 14.16 0.14
C HIS A 146 18.43 14.27 -0.70
N ARG A 147 18.44 13.70 -1.92
CA ARG A 147 17.24 13.67 -2.78
C ARG A 147 16.56 12.31 -2.66
N PRO A 148 15.26 12.25 -2.37
CA PRO A 148 14.52 10.99 -2.38
C PRO A 148 14.62 10.30 -3.73
N TRP A 149 14.82 8.99 -3.72
CA TRP A 149 14.75 8.17 -4.93
C TRP A 149 13.31 8.06 -5.44
N GLY A 150 13.16 7.62 -6.69
CA GLY A 150 11.86 7.28 -7.24
C GLY A 150 11.21 6.14 -6.44
N ASP A 151 9.90 6.23 -6.19
CA ASP A 151 9.17 5.28 -5.35
C ASP A 151 9.28 3.84 -5.89
N ARG A 152 9.08 3.68 -7.20
CA ARG A 152 9.19 2.37 -7.90
C ARG A 152 10.59 1.81 -7.91
N GLU A 153 11.60 2.65 -8.07
CA GLU A 153 13.01 2.27 -8.07
C GLU A 153 13.45 1.79 -6.67
N SER A 154 13.08 2.57 -5.65
CA SER A 154 13.33 2.24 -4.25
C SER A 154 12.68 0.91 -3.86
N LEU A 155 11.40 0.74 -4.22
CA LEU A 155 10.66 -0.49 -3.96
C LEU A 155 11.26 -1.68 -4.71
N GLY A 156 11.58 -1.55 -6.00
CA GLY A 156 12.17 -2.64 -6.79
C GLY A 156 13.53 -3.10 -6.27
N THR A 157 14.35 -2.15 -5.81
CA THR A 157 15.65 -2.45 -5.17
C THR A 157 15.45 -3.18 -3.86
N PHE A 158 14.56 -2.66 -3.00
CA PHE A 158 14.22 -3.29 -1.73
C PHE A 158 13.69 -4.71 -1.91
N LEU A 159 12.72 -4.94 -2.82
CA LEU A 159 12.16 -6.27 -3.09
C LEU A 159 13.24 -7.28 -3.50
N SER A 160 14.26 -6.85 -4.23
CA SER A 160 15.37 -7.71 -4.63
C SER A 160 16.30 -8.03 -3.46
N GLN A 161 16.59 -7.03 -2.61
CA GLN A 161 17.40 -7.19 -1.40
C GLN A 161 16.72 -8.16 -0.42
N VAL A 162 15.45 -7.94 -0.06
CA VAL A 162 14.74 -8.84 0.88
C VAL A 162 14.56 -10.24 0.32
N TRP A 163 14.35 -10.39 -0.99
CA TRP A 163 14.25 -11.71 -1.61
C TRP A 163 15.56 -12.50 -1.52
N ARG A 164 16.71 -11.83 -1.67
CA ARG A 164 18.03 -12.45 -1.49
C ARG A 164 18.26 -12.87 -0.03
N LEU A 165 17.77 -12.08 0.92
CA LEU A 165 17.93 -12.31 2.35
C LEU A 165 17.00 -13.39 2.92
N ASP A 166 15.94 -13.75 2.19
CA ASP A 166 14.94 -14.74 2.63
C ASP A 166 15.46 -16.19 2.59
N SER A 167 16.42 -16.51 3.44
CA SER A 167 17.04 -17.84 3.53
C SER A 167 16.07 -18.95 3.92
N HIS A 168 14.96 -18.61 4.59
CA HIS A 168 13.95 -19.56 5.07
C HIS A 168 12.74 -19.70 4.15
N GLY A 169 12.74 -19.01 3.00
CA GLY A 169 11.68 -19.07 1.99
C GLY A 169 10.32 -18.60 2.52
N LEU A 170 10.30 -17.60 3.41
CA LEU A 170 9.09 -17.04 4.00
C LEU A 170 8.20 -16.38 2.93
N LEU A 171 8.80 -15.68 1.96
CA LEU A 171 8.09 -15.05 0.86
C LEU A 171 7.50 -16.08 -0.09
N HIS A 172 8.20 -17.18 -0.37
CA HIS A 172 7.63 -18.31 -1.11
C HIS A 172 6.42 -18.90 -0.41
N LYS A 173 6.55 -19.21 0.89
CA LYS A 173 5.44 -19.76 1.69
C LYS A 173 4.25 -18.81 1.71
N LEU A 174 4.49 -17.50 1.89
CA LEU A 174 3.44 -16.49 1.90
C LEU A 174 2.73 -16.38 0.54
N LEU A 175 3.49 -16.25 -0.54
CA LEU A 175 2.94 -16.14 -1.89
C LEU A 175 2.17 -17.40 -2.28
N GLY A 176 2.62 -18.58 -1.86
CA GLY A 176 1.92 -19.84 -2.08
C GLY A 176 0.60 -19.89 -1.32
N LYS A 177 0.62 -19.55 -0.02
CA LYS A 177 -0.60 -19.46 0.82
C LYS A 177 -1.62 -18.47 0.26
N ARG A 178 -1.14 -17.35 -0.32
CA ARG A 178 -1.98 -16.29 -0.89
C ARG A 178 -2.16 -16.43 -2.40
N GLN A 179 -1.76 -17.53 -3.04
CA GLN A 179 -1.69 -17.66 -4.50
C GLN A 179 -2.99 -17.24 -5.20
N GLY A 180 -4.15 -17.73 -4.73
CA GLY A 180 -5.45 -17.37 -5.30
C GLY A 180 -5.74 -15.86 -5.20
N SER A 181 -5.46 -15.26 -4.04
CA SER A 181 -5.63 -13.82 -3.83
C SER A 181 -4.65 -12.98 -4.67
N VAL A 182 -3.40 -13.43 -4.81
CA VAL A 182 -2.39 -12.77 -5.65
C VAL A 182 -2.81 -12.81 -7.11
N LEU A 183 -3.21 -13.97 -7.63
CA LEU A 183 -3.68 -14.11 -9.01
C LEU A 183 -4.93 -13.26 -9.27
N ASN A 184 -5.87 -13.20 -8.31
CA ASN A 184 -7.05 -12.33 -8.40
C ASN A 184 -6.68 -10.83 -8.52
N LEU A 185 -5.64 -10.37 -7.80
CA LEU A 185 -5.17 -8.99 -7.94
C LEU A 185 -4.46 -8.74 -9.28
N ILE A 186 -3.68 -9.71 -9.76
CA ILE A 186 -2.99 -9.63 -11.05
C ILE A 186 -3.98 -9.57 -12.21
N ASP A 187 -5.06 -10.35 -12.16
CA ASP A 187 -6.14 -10.40 -13.17
C ASP A 187 -7.07 -9.17 -13.13
N ASN A 188 -7.02 -8.38 -12.06
CA ASN A 188 -7.88 -7.23 -11.93
C ASN A 188 -7.45 -6.09 -12.87
N LYS A 189 -8.19 -5.93 -13.98
CA LYS A 189 -7.97 -4.86 -14.96
C LYS A 189 -7.96 -3.45 -14.37
N TYR A 190 -8.69 -3.18 -13.29
CA TYR A 190 -8.73 -1.86 -12.63
C TYR A 190 -7.47 -1.54 -11.83
N LEU A 191 -6.64 -2.55 -11.56
CA LEU A 191 -5.32 -2.42 -10.95
C LEU A 191 -4.18 -2.41 -11.99
N ASN A 192 -4.51 -2.48 -13.28
CA ASN A 192 -3.53 -2.30 -14.35
C ASN A 192 -3.56 -0.83 -14.81
N SER A 193 -2.41 -0.15 -14.80
CA SER A 193 -2.36 1.29 -15.17
C SER A 193 -2.83 1.54 -16.61
N ARG A 194 -2.54 0.61 -17.54
CA ARG A 194 -2.87 0.75 -18.97
C ARG A 194 -4.37 0.76 -19.25
N PHE A 195 -5.16 0.16 -18.35
CA PHE A 195 -6.62 0.28 -18.41
C PHE A 195 -7.07 1.74 -18.31
N TRP A 196 -6.37 2.55 -17.53
CA TRP A 196 -6.66 3.96 -17.29
C TRP A 196 -6.05 4.89 -18.34
N ASP A 197 -4.98 4.45 -19.03
CA ASP A 197 -4.29 5.20 -20.09
C ASP A 197 -5.10 5.27 -21.41
N GLY A 198 -6.26 4.59 -21.49
CA GLY A 198 -7.18 4.64 -22.64
C GLY A 198 -7.09 3.44 -23.59
N GLU A 199 -6.13 2.53 -23.39
CA GLU A 199 -5.91 1.33 -24.22
C GLU A 199 -6.68 0.11 -23.69
N THR A 200 -8.00 0.10 -23.81
CA THR A 200 -8.80 -0.94 -23.13
C THR A 200 -8.64 -2.36 -23.69
N ALA A 201 -8.72 -2.56 -25.02
CA ALA A 201 -8.62 -3.89 -25.62
C ALA A 201 -7.20 -4.48 -25.56
N PRO A 202 -6.11 -3.72 -25.85
CA PRO A 202 -4.75 -4.18 -25.64
C PRO A 202 -4.44 -4.49 -24.17
N ALA A 203 -4.86 -3.63 -23.23
CA ALA A 203 -4.63 -3.86 -21.80
C ALA A 203 -5.29 -5.14 -21.30
N ILE A 204 -6.53 -5.45 -21.72
CA ILE A 204 -7.21 -6.70 -21.35
C ILE A 204 -6.43 -7.92 -21.85
N ARG A 205 -5.93 -7.90 -23.09
CA ARG A 205 -5.14 -9.02 -23.63
C ARG A 205 -3.84 -9.21 -22.85
N GLN A 206 -3.18 -8.12 -22.50
CA GLN A 206 -1.95 -8.18 -21.73
C GLN A 206 -2.18 -8.71 -20.31
N VAL A 207 -3.21 -8.25 -19.60
CA VAL A 207 -3.55 -8.78 -18.27
C VAL A 207 -3.71 -10.29 -18.33
N LYS A 208 -4.40 -10.82 -19.35
CA LYS A 208 -4.52 -12.27 -19.55
C LYS A 208 -3.15 -12.95 -19.74
N GLN A 209 -2.21 -12.33 -20.46
CA GLN A 209 -0.86 -12.87 -20.63
C GLN A 209 -0.03 -12.80 -19.34
N GLU A 210 -0.18 -11.73 -18.56
CA GLU A 210 0.48 -11.56 -17.26
C GLU A 210 -0.03 -12.59 -16.25
N VAL A 211 -1.34 -12.86 -16.22
CA VAL A 211 -1.94 -13.92 -15.39
C VAL A 211 -1.42 -15.30 -15.81
N LYS A 212 -1.42 -15.61 -17.11
CA LYS A 212 -0.84 -16.87 -17.62
C LYS A 212 0.64 -17.01 -17.23
N SER A 213 1.41 -15.94 -17.40
CA SER A 213 2.83 -15.91 -17.04
C SER A 213 3.03 -16.09 -15.54
N ALA A 214 2.17 -15.50 -14.69
CA ALA A 214 2.21 -15.68 -13.24
C ALA A 214 1.89 -17.13 -12.83
N ILE A 215 0.86 -17.75 -13.44
CA ILE A 215 0.52 -19.16 -13.21
C ILE A 215 1.70 -20.07 -13.54
N LEU A 216 2.33 -19.89 -14.70
CA LEU A 216 3.54 -20.62 -15.08
C LEU A 216 4.72 -20.28 -14.16
N GLY A 217 4.80 -19.05 -13.68
CA GLY A 217 5.80 -18.60 -12.71
C GLY A 217 5.74 -19.37 -11.39
N TYR A 218 4.54 -19.70 -10.90
CA TYR A 218 4.38 -20.51 -9.69
C TYR A 218 4.92 -21.94 -9.83
N GLN A 219 5.13 -22.43 -11.05
CA GLN A 219 5.78 -23.72 -11.31
C GLN A 219 7.32 -23.65 -11.25
N LYS A 220 7.89 -22.43 -11.22
CA LYS A 220 9.34 -22.20 -11.17
C LYS A 220 9.82 -22.07 -9.73
N THR A 221 11.15 -22.04 -9.54
CA THR A 221 11.79 -21.83 -8.23
C THR A 221 11.88 -20.36 -7.83
N ASN A 222 11.86 -19.40 -8.77
CA ASN A 222 11.98 -17.97 -8.46
C ASN A 222 10.65 -17.23 -8.68
N TRP A 223 10.01 -16.78 -7.59
CA TRP A 223 8.74 -16.04 -7.63
C TRP A 223 8.89 -14.52 -7.43
N LEU A 224 10.12 -13.98 -7.43
CA LEU A 224 10.36 -12.53 -7.40
C LEU A 224 9.63 -11.78 -8.53
N PRO A 225 9.56 -12.29 -9.78
CA PRO A 225 8.77 -11.62 -10.83
C PRO A 225 7.27 -11.53 -10.48
N ILE A 226 6.71 -12.52 -9.79
CA ILE A 226 5.31 -12.52 -9.35
C ILE A 226 5.13 -11.46 -8.25
N LEU A 227 6.06 -11.39 -7.30
CA LEU A 227 6.04 -10.38 -6.25
C LEU A 227 6.11 -8.96 -6.82
N ARG A 228 6.98 -8.73 -7.81
CA ARG A 228 7.08 -7.44 -8.52
C ARG A 228 5.79 -7.09 -9.23
N LEU A 229 5.20 -8.03 -9.98
CA LEU A 229 3.93 -7.84 -10.67
C LEU A 229 2.78 -7.55 -9.71
N LEU A 230 2.74 -8.22 -8.55
CA LEU A 230 1.79 -7.93 -7.48
C LEU A 230 1.95 -6.49 -6.98
N PHE A 231 3.18 -6.04 -6.74
CA PHE A 231 3.42 -4.67 -6.30
C PHE A 231 3.08 -3.63 -7.36
N GLU A 232 3.21 -3.92 -8.66
CA GLU A 232 2.69 -3.04 -9.71
C GLU A 232 1.18 -2.81 -9.58
N ARG A 233 0.41 -3.87 -9.27
CA ARG A 233 -1.04 -3.78 -9.03
C ARG A 233 -1.38 -2.99 -7.78
N LEU A 234 -0.68 -3.30 -6.69
CA LEU A 234 -0.87 -2.61 -5.42
C LEU A 234 -0.51 -1.11 -5.52
N TYR A 235 0.48 -0.76 -6.35
CA TYR A 235 0.87 0.63 -6.60
C TYR A 235 -0.24 1.43 -7.29
N VAL A 236 -0.95 0.83 -8.26
CA VAL A 236 -2.12 1.46 -8.88
C VAL A 236 -3.22 1.68 -7.85
N LEU A 237 -3.51 0.68 -7.00
CA LEU A 237 -4.47 0.84 -5.91
C LEU A 237 -4.04 1.91 -4.91
N ARG A 238 -2.76 1.97 -4.55
CA ARG A 238 -2.21 3.00 -3.68
C ARG A 238 -2.43 4.38 -4.26
N ASN A 239 -2.17 4.59 -5.54
CA ASN A 239 -2.44 5.87 -6.19
C ASN A 239 -3.94 6.22 -6.14
N GLN A 240 -4.82 5.24 -6.33
CA GLN A 240 -6.27 5.45 -6.22
C GLN A 240 -6.70 5.88 -4.81
N VAL A 241 -6.12 5.29 -3.76
CA VAL A 241 -6.45 5.61 -2.36
C VAL A 241 -5.81 6.94 -1.94
N PHE A 242 -4.50 7.09 -2.13
CA PHE A 242 -3.71 8.19 -1.57
C PHE A 242 -3.98 9.54 -2.25
N HIS A 243 -4.31 9.53 -3.55
CA HIS A 243 -4.65 10.75 -4.27
C HIS A 243 -6.15 11.07 -4.24
N GLY A 244 -6.95 10.37 -3.43
CA GLY A 244 -8.39 10.60 -3.35
C GLY A 244 -9.16 10.21 -4.61
N ALA A 245 -8.57 9.41 -5.48
CA ALA A 245 -9.19 8.88 -6.70
C ALA A 245 -10.09 7.65 -6.44
N SER A 246 -10.43 7.40 -5.17
CA SER A 246 -11.39 6.40 -4.72
C SER A 246 -12.23 6.94 -3.58
N THR A 247 -13.48 6.50 -3.48
CA THR A 247 -14.40 6.92 -2.42
C THR A 247 -14.34 5.95 -1.25
N LYS A 248 -14.04 6.45 -0.05
CA LYS A 248 -14.09 5.67 1.20
C LYS A 248 -15.47 5.03 1.34
N GLY A 249 -15.51 3.74 1.72
CA GLY A 249 -16.75 2.99 1.88
C GLY A 249 -17.39 2.48 0.59
N SER A 250 -16.85 2.80 -0.60
CA SER A 250 -17.42 2.35 -1.87
C SER A 250 -17.46 0.82 -1.97
N ARG A 251 -18.58 0.27 -2.45
CA ARG A 251 -18.75 -1.17 -2.70
C ARG A 251 -17.95 -1.66 -3.90
N LEU A 252 -17.64 -0.78 -4.86
CA LEU A 252 -17.06 -1.15 -6.15
C LEU A 252 -15.63 -1.70 -6.03
N ASN A 253 -14.83 -1.15 -5.11
CA ASN A 253 -13.45 -1.57 -4.86
C ASN A 253 -13.25 -2.23 -3.47
N ARG A 254 -14.31 -2.35 -2.65
CA ARG A 254 -14.22 -2.85 -1.27
C ARG A 254 -13.51 -4.19 -1.15
N ARG A 255 -13.92 -5.16 -1.98
CA ARG A 255 -13.34 -6.51 -1.98
C ARG A 255 -11.87 -6.50 -2.41
N THR A 256 -11.53 -5.72 -3.43
CA THR A 256 -10.14 -5.55 -3.87
C THR A 256 -9.29 -4.96 -2.76
N LEU A 257 -9.76 -3.89 -2.12
CA LEU A 257 -9.05 -3.23 -1.02
C LEU A 257 -8.88 -4.14 0.19
N GLN A 258 -9.89 -4.95 0.53
CA GLN A 258 -9.82 -5.98 1.58
C GLN A 258 -8.73 -7.01 1.31
N ILE A 259 -8.71 -7.56 0.08
CA ILE A 259 -7.69 -8.55 -0.31
C ILE A 259 -6.30 -7.90 -0.31
N SER A 260 -6.18 -6.68 -0.84
CA SER A 260 -4.92 -5.94 -0.88
C SER A 260 -4.40 -5.56 0.50
N ALA A 261 -5.26 -5.10 1.41
CA ALA A 261 -4.88 -4.78 2.79
C ALA A 261 -4.37 -6.01 3.54
N ALA A 262 -5.07 -7.14 3.42
CA ALA A 262 -4.64 -8.39 4.05
C ALA A 262 -3.30 -8.90 3.49
N ILE A 263 -3.11 -8.87 2.17
CA ILE A 263 -1.83 -9.23 1.55
C ILE A 263 -0.71 -8.28 1.98
N LEU A 264 -0.99 -6.97 2.02
CA LEU A 264 0.02 -5.97 2.37
C LEU A 264 0.43 -6.06 3.85
N MET A 265 -0.50 -6.38 4.75
CA MET A 265 -0.21 -6.68 6.15
C MET A 265 0.74 -7.87 6.27
N ASP A 266 0.39 -9.00 5.65
CA ASP A 266 1.22 -10.21 5.67
C ASP A 266 2.61 -9.96 5.06
N LEU A 267 2.68 -9.19 3.97
CA LEU A 267 3.94 -8.83 3.34
C LEU A 267 4.79 -7.94 4.25
N LEU A 268 4.19 -6.92 4.88
CA LEU A 268 4.91 -6.03 5.80
C LEU A 268 5.48 -6.81 6.99
N GLN A 269 4.70 -7.73 7.58
CA GLN A 269 5.16 -8.60 8.65
C GLN A 269 6.31 -9.51 8.19
N THR A 270 6.19 -10.12 7.00
CA THR A 270 7.25 -10.99 6.44
C THR A 270 8.53 -10.20 6.15
N PHE A 271 8.40 -9.01 5.54
CA PHE A 271 9.55 -8.17 5.24
C PHE A 271 10.24 -7.70 6.50
N LEU A 272 9.48 -7.26 7.51
CA LEU A 272 10.05 -6.90 8.81
C LEU A 272 10.79 -8.08 9.43
N GLN A 273 10.22 -9.29 9.38
CA GLN A 273 10.89 -10.49 9.89
C GLN A 273 12.22 -10.73 9.19
N ILE A 274 12.24 -10.76 7.85
CA ILE A 274 13.47 -10.98 7.06
C ILE A 274 14.49 -9.87 7.34
N THR A 275 14.06 -8.62 7.36
CA THR A 275 14.93 -7.46 7.64
C THR A 275 15.50 -7.54 9.06
N ILE A 276 14.71 -7.91 10.08
CA ILE A 276 15.22 -8.07 11.45
C ILE A 276 16.19 -9.25 11.55
N ASP A 277 15.86 -10.38 10.93
CA ASP A 277 16.60 -11.63 11.08
C ASP A 277 17.94 -11.63 10.31
N ALA A 278 18.00 -10.95 9.15
CA ALA A 278 19.15 -11.02 8.24
C ALA A 278 19.64 -9.66 7.72
N GLY A 279 19.02 -8.55 8.11
CA GLY A 279 19.26 -7.23 7.51
C GLY A 279 20.19 -6.30 8.27
N VAL A 280 20.62 -6.61 9.49
CA VAL A 280 21.34 -5.64 10.34
C VAL A 280 22.67 -5.16 9.74
N THR A 281 23.37 -6.03 9.00
CA THR A 281 24.65 -5.72 8.34
C THR A 281 24.49 -5.28 6.87
N GLU A 282 23.27 -5.20 6.36
CA GLU A 282 23.01 -4.89 4.97
C GLU A 282 22.94 -3.38 4.71
N ASP A 283 23.36 -2.97 3.52
CA ASP A 283 23.20 -1.58 3.07
C ASP A 283 21.79 -1.37 2.48
N TRP A 284 20.93 -0.76 3.28
CA TRP A 284 19.57 -0.38 2.90
C TRP A 284 19.49 1.00 2.24
N GLY A 285 20.63 1.69 2.13
CA GLY A 285 20.74 3.10 1.75
C GLY A 285 20.24 4.07 2.80
N ASN A 286 20.60 5.35 2.63
CA ASN A 286 20.24 6.43 3.55
C ASN A 286 18.72 6.57 3.69
N VAL A 287 18.22 6.66 4.93
CA VAL A 287 16.81 6.92 5.20
C VAL A 287 16.39 8.31 4.78
N THR A 288 15.14 8.49 4.38
CA THR A 288 14.57 9.82 4.14
C THR A 288 14.21 10.50 5.46
N PHE A 289 14.48 11.80 5.56
CA PHE A 289 14.18 12.63 6.73
C PHE A 289 14.66 12.02 8.06
N PRO A 290 15.96 11.69 8.22
CA PRO A 290 16.48 11.16 9.49
C PRO A 290 16.28 12.18 10.62
N PRO A 291 16.08 11.73 11.87
CA PRO A 291 16.22 12.61 13.02
C PRO A 291 17.63 13.20 13.04
N ARG A 292 17.73 14.49 13.32
CA ARG A 292 19.00 15.20 13.48
C ARG A 292 18.99 15.81 14.88
N GLU A 293 20.13 15.74 15.55
CA GLU A 293 20.37 16.61 16.70
C GLU A 293 20.68 18.00 16.14
N ASP A 294 20.08 19.03 16.74
CA ASP A 294 20.36 20.43 16.42
C ASP A 294 21.73 20.87 16.96
#